data_AF-A0A1X7SKL0-F1
#
_entry.id   AF-A0A1X7SKL0-F1
#
_cell.length_a   1.000
_cell.length_b   1.000
_cell.length_c   1.000
_cell.angle_alpha   90.00
_cell.angle_beta   90.00
_cell.angle_gamma   90.00
#
_symmetry.space_group_name_H-M   'P 1'
#
loop_
_entity.id
_entity.type
_entity.pdbx_description
1 polymer ?
#
loop_
_entity_poly.entity_id
_entity_poly.type
_entity_poly.pdbx_seq_one_letter_code
_entity_poly.pdbx_strand_id
1 'polypeptide(L)'
;SIPEDINRIQTLQILDLRLNHISTNIPSTLPELLIFFTLNLRGNEMTEFDMRRAKNLHVVNCSDNLIKTLSLHKGRVSMINARNNCK
;
A
#
# COMPACT_ATOMS: atom_id res chain seq x y z
N SER A 1 -10.70 6.36 3.60
CA SER A 1 -9.32 6.82 3.84
C SER A 1 -8.69 5.95 4.92
N ILE A 2 -7.37 5.83 4.95
CA ILE A 2 -6.65 5.13 6.02
C ILE A 2 -6.16 6.19 7.02
N PRO A 3 -6.43 6.06 8.34
CA PRO A 3 -5.98 7.03 9.34
C PRO A 3 -4.46 7.12 9.39
N GLU A 4 -3.90 8.32 9.52
CA GLU A 4 -2.44 8.50 9.64
C GLU A 4 -1.86 7.80 10.87
N ASP A 5 -2.64 7.69 11.95
CA ASP A 5 -2.25 7.02 13.19
C ASP A 5 -2.02 5.51 13.05
N ILE A 6 -2.29 4.91 11.88
CA ILE A 6 -1.92 3.51 11.60
C ILE A 6 -0.41 3.27 11.78
N ASN A 7 0.41 4.31 11.60
CA ASN A 7 1.86 4.25 11.82
C ASN A 7 2.25 4.02 13.29
N ARG A 8 1.34 4.26 14.25
CA ARG A 8 1.58 4.06 15.69
C ARG A 8 1.48 2.60 16.10
N ILE A 9 0.89 1.75 15.26
CA ILE A 9 0.74 0.32 15.54
C ILE A 9 2.06 -0.39 15.22
N GLN A 10 2.97 -0.37 16.18
CA GLN A 10 4.35 -0.88 16.03
C GLN A 10 4.44 -2.38 15.72
N THR A 11 3.36 -3.13 15.92
CA THR A 11 3.29 -4.58 15.72
C THR A 11 2.59 -5.00 14.42
N LEU A 12 2.00 -4.06 13.68
CA LEU A 12 1.15 -4.37 12.52
C LEU A 12 1.96 -4.83 11.31
N GLN A 13 2.04 -6.14 11.06
CA GLN A 13 2.80 -6.67 9.91
C GLN A 13 1.98 -6.80 8.63
N ILE A 14 0.66 -6.93 8.75
CA ILE A 14 -0.25 -7.15 7.62
C ILE A 14 -1.43 -6.20 7.76
N LEU A 15 -1.69 -5.43 6.71
CA LEU A 15 -2.88 -4.60 6.57
C LEU A 15 -3.66 -5.05 5.33
N ASP A 16 -4.82 -5.64 5.57
CA ASP A 16 -5.72 -6.11 4.52
C ASP A 16 -6.97 -5.24 4.44
N LEU A 17 -7.10 -4.52 3.33
CA LEU A 17 -8.17 -3.58 3.04
C LEU A 17 -8.80 -3.86 1.67
N ARG A 18 -8.70 -5.11 1.20
CA ARG A 18 -9.27 -5.52 -0.09
C ARG A 18 -10.79 -5.30 -0.15
N LEU A 19 -11.31 -5.04 -1.34
CA LEU A 19 -12.76 -4.94 -1.63
C LEU A 19 -13.45 -3.86 -0.79
N ASN A 20 -12.85 -2.68 -0.73
CA ASN A 20 -13.43 -1.49 -0.12
C ASN A 20 -13.58 -0.38 -1.16
N HIS A 21 -14.06 0.79 -0.72
CA HIS A 21 -14.20 1.98 -1.55
C HIS A 21 -13.06 2.99 -1.30
N ILE A 22 -11.83 2.51 -1.11
CA ILE A 22 -10.69 3.38 -0.85
C ILE A 22 -10.26 4.03 -2.17
N SER A 23 -10.52 5.32 -2.30
CA SER A 23 -10.11 6.13 -3.46
C SER A 23 -8.94 7.07 -3.18
N THR A 24 -8.66 7.37 -1.90
CA THR A 24 -7.67 8.38 -1.49
C THR A 24 -6.84 7.97 -0.27
N ASN A 25 -5.69 8.67 -0.13
CA ASN A 25 -4.78 8.73 1.00
C ASN A 25 -4.53 7.42 1.73
N ILE A 26 -3.43 6.78 1.33
CA ILE A 26 -2.70 5.89 2.20
C ILE A 26 -1.52 6.69 2.76
N PRO A 27 -1.31 6.71 4.07
CA PRO A 27 -0.14 7.40 4.63
C PRO A 27 1.13 6.84 3.97
N SER A 28 1.95 7.76 3.44
CA SER A 28 3.23 7.42 2.79
C SER A 28 4.26 6.82 3.76
N THR A 29 3.92 6.80 5.05
CA THR A 29 4.67 6.18 6.13
C THR A 29 3.86 5.03 6.73
N LEU A 30 4.55 3.90 6.90
CA LEU A 30 4.05 2.71 7.59
C LEU A 30 4.93 2.51 8.85
N PRO A 31 4.53 1.67 9.82
CA PRO A 31 5.28 1.49 11.06
C PRO A 31 6.78 1.26 10.81
N GLU A 32 7.64 2.13 11.36
CA GLU A 32 9.09 2.13 11.07
C GLU A 32 9.85 0.96 11.71
N LEU A 33 9.29 0.33 12.75
CA LEU A 33 9.94 -0.70 13.54
C LEU A 33 9.86 -2.12 12.95
N LEU A 34 9.13 -2.30 11.85
CA LEU A 34 8.86 -3.61 11.30
C LEU A 34 9.82 -3.93 10.16
N ILE A 35 10.47 -5.07 10.23
CA ILE A 35 11.37 -5.54 9.17
C ILE A 35 10.56 -5.88 7.90
N PHE A 36 9.29 -6.27 8.02
CA PHE A 36 8.46 -6.70 6.89
C PHE A 36 7.00 -6.26 7.06
N PHE A 37 6.44 -5.60 6.04
CA PHE A 37 5.04 -5.17 6.00
C PHE A 37 4.38 -5.61 4.69
N THR A 38 3.18 -6.17 4.81
CA THR A 38 2.32 -6.59 3.70
C THR A 38 1.07 -5.72 3.64
N LEU A 39 0.80 -5.16 2.46
CA LEU A 39 -0.37 -4.30 2.21
C LEU A 39 -1.24 -4.89 1.09
N ASN A 40 -2.50 -5.16 1.39
CA ASN A 40 -3.47 -5.59 0.39
C ASN A 40 -4.58 -4.56 0.23
N LEU A 41 -4.67 -4.00 -0.96
CA LEU A 41 -5.62 -2.97 -1.39
C LEU A 41 -6.39 -3.42 -2.63
N ARG A 42 -6.36 -4.72 -2.95
CA ARG A 42 -7.02 -5.23 -4.14
C ARG A 42 -8.49 -4.81 -4.19
N GLY A 43 -8.99 -4.41 -5.35
CA GLY A 43 -10.42 -4.14 -5.53
C GLY A 43 -10.85 -2.90 -4.78
N ASN A 44 -10.12 -1.80 -4.98
CA ASN A 44 -10.43 -0.48 -4.45
C ASN A 44 -10.50 0.52 -5.62
N GLU A 45 -10.59 1.82 -5.34
CA GLU A 45 -10.84 2.87 -6.32
C GLU A 45 -9.63 3.83 -6.44
N MET A 46 -8.43 3.34 -6.12
CA MET A 46 -7.23 4.18 -6.05
C MET A 46 -6.77 4.62 -7.45
N THR A 47 -6.54 5.92 -7.64
CA THR A 47 -6.02 6.47 -8.92
C THR A 47 -4.51 6.67 -8.94
N GLU A 48 -3.90 6.74 -7.75
CA GLU A 48 -2.46 6.88 -7.55
C GLU A 48 -2.02 6.05 -6.35
N PHE A 49 -0.77 5.60 -6.35
CA PHE A 49 -0.18 4.87 -5.22
C PHE A 49 1.28 5.29 -5.03
N ASP A 50 1.55 6.09 -3.99
CA ASP A 50 2.90 6.53 -3.63
C ASP A 50 3.33 5.99 -2.26
N MET A 51 4.32 5.10 -2.30
CA MET A 51 4.99 4.49 -1.16
C MET A 51 6.52 4.63 -1.28
N ARG A 52 7.03 5.69 -1.92
CA ARG A 52 8.49 5.96 -2.04
C ARG A 52 9.18 6.07 -0.69
N ARG A 53 8.46 6.48 0.36
CA ARG A 53 9.01 6.67 1.73
C ARG A 53 8.83 5.46 2.65
N ALA A 54 8.03 4.47 2.25
CA ALA A 54 7.76 3.28 3.06
C ALA A 54 8.95 2.30 3.00
N LYS A 55 9.89 2.45 3.94
CA LYS A 55 11.12 1.62 4.01
C LYS A 55 10.85 0.15 4.34
N ASN A 56 9.68 -0.16 4.89
CA ASN A 56 9.34 -1.48 5.42
C ASN A 56 8.27 -2.21 4.60
N LEU A 57 7.74 -1.59 3.53
CA LEU A 57 6.78 -2.21 2.64
C LEU A 57 7.50 -3.22 1.72
N HIS A 58 7.16 -4.50 1.86
CA HIS A 58 7.80 -5.57 1.11
C HIS A 58 6.86 -6.22 0.10
N VAL A 59 5.60 -6.43 0.49
CA VAL A 59 4.59 -7.05 -0.36
C VAL A 59 3.42 -6.10 -0.50
N VAL A 60 3.06 -5.81 -1.75
CA VAL A 60 1.89 -5.00 -2.06
C VAL A 60 1.02 -5.68 -3.11
N ASN A 61 -0.28 -5.79 -2.80
CA ASN A 61 -1.30 -6.13 -3.77
C ASN A 61 -2.21 -4.92 -3.96
N CYS A 62 -2.07 -4.25 -5.09
CA CYS A 62 -2.92 -3.13 -5.50
C CYS A 62 -3.65 -3.46 -6.82
N SER A 63 -3.89 -4.75 -7.10
CA SER A 63 -4.64 -5.16 -8.29
C SER A 63 -6.09 -4.71 -8.25
N ASP A 64 -6.76 -4.68 -9.41
CA ASP A 64 -8.17 -4.31 -9.53
C ASP A 64 -8.44 -2.91 -8.90
N ASN A 65 -7.72 -1.89 -9.37
CA ASN A 65 -7.83 -0.50 -8.93
C ASN A 65 -7.85 0.42 -10.17
N LEU A 66 -7.60 1.72 -10.03
CA LEU A 66 -7.56 2.71 -11.12
C LEU A 66 -6.19 3.40 -11.24
N ILE A 67 -5.12 2.75 -10.74
CA ILE A 67 -3.81 3.39 -10.54
C ILE A 67 -3.15 3.71 -11.88
N LYS A 68 -2.98 5.01 -12.16
CA LYS A 68 -2.21 5.52 -13.32
C LYS A 68 -0.74 5.76 -12.99
N THR A 69 -0.47 6.15 -11.75
CA THR A 69 0.87 6.46 -11.26
C THR A 69 1.18 5.60 -10.06
N LEU A 70 2.22 4.77 -10.18
CA LEU A 70 2.68 3.87 -9.14
C LEU A 70 4.12 4.20 -8.77
N SER A 71 4.36 4.48 -7.49
CA SER A 71 5.68 4.81 -6.98
C SER A 71 6.00 4.06 -5.70
N LEU A 72 7.16 3.43 -5.65
CA LEU A 72 7.57 2.56 -4.54
C LEU A 72 8.99 2.89 -4.09
N HIS A 73 9.32 2.54 -2.86
CA HIS A 73 10.68 2.62 -2.38
C HIS A 73 11.59 1.63 -3.13
N LYS A 74 12.69 2.13 -3.68
CA LYS A 74 13.63 1.34 -4.48
C LYS A 74 14.31 0.28 -3.61
N GLY A 75 14.21 -0.99 -4.01
CA GLY A 75 14.92 -2.10 -3.35
C GLY A 75 14.33 -2.59 -2.03
N ARG A 76 13.09 -2.20 -1.68
CA ARG A 76 12.37 -2.74 -0.51
C ARG A 76 11.22 -3.66 -0.88
N VAL A 77 10.47 -3.30 -1.92
CA VAL A 77 9.36 -4.12 -2.40
C VAL A 77 9.90 -5.35 -3.12
N SER A 78 9.69 -6.53 -2.54
CA SER A 78 10.07 -7.82 -3.11
C SER A 78 8.97 -8.43 -3.97
N MET A 79 7.71 -8.07 -3.71
CA MET A 79 6.57 -8.55 -4.48
C MET A 79 5.52 -7.45 -4.70
N ILE A 80 5.11 -7.29 -5.95
CA ILE A 80 4.03 -6.40 -6.34
C ILE A 80 3.04 -7.10 -7.28
N ASN A 81 1.75 -6.99 -6.95
CA ASN A 81 0.67 -7.28 -7.87
C ASN A 81 -0.10 -5.99 -8.18
N ALA A 82 0.07 -5.46 -9.39
CA ALA A 82 -0.58 -4.24 -9.88
C ALA A 82 -1.47 -4.48 -11.12
N ARG A 83 -1.95 -5.71 -11.33
CA ARG A 83 -2.81 -6.05 -12.47
C ARG A 83 -4.14 -5.29 -12.45
N ASN A 84 -4.74 -5.07 -13.61
CA ASN A 84 -6.07 -4.45 -13.75
C ASN A 84 -6.19 -3.05 -13.10
N ASN A 85 -5.17 -2.21 -13.27
CA ASN A 85 -5.18 -0.80 -12.82
C ASN A 85 -5.48 0.21 -13.93
N CYS A 86 -5.15 -0.14 -15.17
CA CYS A 86 -5.47 0.62 -16.36
C CYS A 86 -6.30 -0.27 -17.28
N LYS A 87 -7.39 0.28 -17.83
CA LYS A 87 -7.93 -0.19 -19.13
C LYS A 87 -7.18 0.53 -20.24
#